data_AF-A0A7C9FXU1-F1
#
_entry.id   AF-A0A7C9FXU1-F1
#
_cell.length_a   1.000
_cell.length_b   1.000
_cell.length_c   1.000
_cell.angle_alpha   90.00
_cell.angle_beta   90.00
_cell.angle_gamma   90.00
#
_symmetry.space_group_name_H-M   'P 1'
#
loop_
_entity.id
_entity.type
_entity.pdbx_description
1 polymer ?
#
loop_
_entity_poly.entity_id
_entity_poly.type
_entity_poly.pdbx_seq_one_letter_code
_entity_poly.pdbx_strand_id
1 'polypeptide(L)'
;MENPDLFRWSPILEQLLRPFPEIRIVISSDWRRLFDDESLVQLLGPLGARFNGVVETYGPSRLEEILSEAERRKATNWLAVDDHPSVASAAINDARFIACASDTGLSAVSVQQALRNALMLL
;
A
#
# COMPACT_ATOMS: atom_id res chain seq x y z
N MET A 1 1.93 -0.17 -23.84
CA MET A 1 3.22 -0.72 -23.38
C MET A 1 2.95 -1.45 -22.09
N GLU A 2 3.24 -2.74 -22.03
CA GLU A 2 3.19 -3.49 -20.76
C GLU A 2 4.40 -3.07 -19.93
N ASN A 3 4.16 -2.50 -18.74
CA ASN A 3 5.22 -2.25 -17.76
C ASN A 3 5.30 -3.50 -16.87
N PRO A 4 6.35 -4.34 -16.98
CA PRO A 4 6.45 -5.57 -16.20
C PRO A 4 6.60 -5.31 -14.69
N ASP A 5 6.91 -4.08 -14.29
CA ASP A 5 7.02 -3.70 -12.87
C ASP A 5 5.69 -3.29 -12.25
N LEU A 6 4.66 -3.07 -13.06
CA LEU A 6 3.33 -2.65 -12.61
C LEU A 6 2.68 -3.78 -11.78
N PHE A 7 2.37 -3.48 -10.51
CA PHE A 7 1.84 -4.45 -9.53
C PHE A 7 2.63 -5.78 -9.41
N ARG A 8 3.92 -5.79 -9.76
CA ARG A 8 4.77 -7.00 -9.80
C ARG A 8 4.81 -7.79 -8.48
N TRP A 9 4.55 -7.13 -7.35
CA TRP A 9 4.54 -7.75 -6.03
C TRP A 9 3.15 -8.15 -5.52
N SER A 10 2.10 -8.02 -6.33
CA SER A 10 0.73 -8.44 -5.98
C SER A 10 0.68 -9.91 -5.49
N PRO A 11 1.36 -10.89 -6.11
CA PRO A 11 1.35 -12.28 -5.62
C PRO A 11 1.96 -12.45 -4.21
N ILE A 12 2.92 -11.60 -3.84
CA ILE A 12 3.50 -11.61 -2.49
C ILE A 12 2.51 -10.98 -1.51
N LEU A 13 1.93 -9.83 -1.86
CA LEU A 13 0.94 -9.15 -1.04
C LEU A 13 -0.28 -10.05 -0.78
N GLU A 14 -0.75 -10.77 -1.79
CA GLU A 14 -1.85 -11.74 -1.67
C GLU A 14 -1.56 -12.81 -0.61
N GLN A 15 -0.34 -13.37 -0.61
CA GLN A 15 0.07 -14.36 0.38
C GLN A 15 0.13 -13.78 1.79
N LEU A 16 0.64 -12.55 1.93
CA LEU A 16 0.73 -11.87 3.22
C LEU A 16 -0.64 -11.53 3.81
N LEU A 17 -1.60 -11.17 2.96
CA LEU A 17 -2.96 -10.80 3.36
C LEU A 17 -3.93 -12.00 3.43
N ARG A 18 -3.50 -13.21 3.04
CA ARG A 18 -4.33 -14.42 3.10
C ARG A 18 -4.91 -14.69 4.49
N PRO A 19 -4.16 -14.54 5.60
CA PRO A 19 -4.71 -14.74 6.95
C PRO A 19 -5.68 -13.64 7.42
N PHE A 20 -5.75 -12.51 6.70
CA PHE A 20 -6.48 -11.30 7.09
C PHE A 20 -7.48 -10.90 5.99
N PRO A 21 -8.54 -11.70 5.74
CA PRO A 21 -9.48 -11.50 4.63
C PRO A 21 -10.24 -10.17 4.67
N GLU A 22 -10.40 -9.58 5.85
CA GLU A 22 -11.08 -8.30 6.10
C GLU A 22 -10.29 -7.07 5.65
N ILE A 23 -8.97 -7.22 5.44
CA ILE A 23 -8.12 -6.09 5.04
C ILE A 23 -8.53 -5.57 3.66
N ARG A 24 -8.86 -4.28 3.62
CA ARG A 24 -9.17 -3.52 2.41
C ARG A 24 -7.93 -2.77 1.92
N ILE A 25 -7.81 -2.59 0.61
CA ILE A 25 -6.64 -1.98 -0.04
C ILE A 25 -7.01 -0.61 -0.58
N VAL A 26 -6.25 0.41 -0.20
CA VAL A 26 -6.29 1.75 -0.79
C VAL A 26 -4.98 1.99 -1.52
N ILE A 27 -5.03 2.45 -2.77
CA ILE A 27 -3.82 2.71 -3.57
C ILE A 27 -3.38 4.16 -3.41
N SER A 28 -2.18 4.35 -2.86
CA SER A 28 -1.51 5.65 -2.75
C SER A 28 -0.52 5.92 -3.90
N SER A 29 -0.19 4.94 -4.73
CA SER A 29 0.74 5.07 -5.86
C SER A 29 0.29 6.11 -6.90
N ASP A 30 1.24 6.73 -7.61
CA ASP A 30 0.98 7.62 -8.75
C ASP A 30 0.31 6.90 -9.93
N TRP A 31 0.26 5.56 -9.94
CA TRP A 31 -0.55 4.79 -10.89
C TRP A 31 -2.03 5.17 -10.82
N ARG A 32 -2.53 5.67 -9.69
CA ARG A 32 -3.89 6.22 -9.56
C ARG A 32 -4.17 7.40 -10.49
N ARG A 33 -3.13 8.03 -11.04
CA ARG A 33 -3.23 9.13 -12.02
C ARG A 33 -3.31 8.63 -13.46
N LEU A 34 -2.88 7.38 -13.70
CA LEU A 34 -2.74 6.79 -15.03
C LEU A 34 -3.85 5.78 -15.34
N PHE A 35 -4.47 5.22 -14.31
CA PHE A 35 -5.46 4.16 -14.40
C PHE A 35 -6.70 4.54 -13.60
N ASP A 36 -7.88 4.24 -14.16
CA ASP A 36 -9.13 4.31 -13.43
C ASP A 36 -9.28 3.14 -12.45
N ASP A 37 -10.31 3.20 -11.61
CA ASP A 37 -10.56 2.17 -10.59
C ASP A 37 -10.76 0.78 -11.19
N GLU A 38 -11.44 0.66 -12.33
CA GLU A 38 -11.63 -0.63 -13.01
C GLU A 38 -10.29 -1.23 -13.45
N SER A 39 -9.43 -0.42 -14.08
CA SER A 39 -8.09 -0.83 -14.48
C SER A 39 -7.23 -1.22 -13.28
N LEU A 40 -7.29 -0.46 -12.18
CA LEU A 40 -6.56 -0.76 -10.94
C LEU A 40 -7.03 -2.07 -10.29
N VAL A 41 -8.34 -2.33 -10.29
CA VAL A 41 -8.93 -3.59 -9.82
C VAL A 41 -8.42 -4.77 -10.65
N GLN A 42 -8.38 -4.64 -11.99
CA GLN A 42 -7.84 -5.67 -12.87
C GLN A 42 -6.34 -5.91 -12.63
N LEU A 43 -5.55 -4.83 -12.46
CA LEU A 43 -4.11 -4.90 -12.20
C LEU A 43 -3.79 -5.53 -10.83
N LEU A 44 -4.65 -5.34 -9.83
CA LEU A 44 -4.53 -6.01 -8.53
C LEU A 44 -4.78 -7.52 -8.61
N GLY A 45 -5.42 -8.03 -9.67
CA GLY A 45 -5.72 -9.44 -9.84
C GLY A 45 -6.63 -9.96 -8.72
N PRO A 46 -6.30 -11.08 -8.04
CA PRO A 46 -7.12 -11.60 -6.93
C PRO A 46 -7.37 -10.60 -5.80
N LEU A 47 -6.45 -9.67 -5.57
CA LEU A 47 -6.61 -8.60 -4.57
C LEU A 47 -7.61 -7.52 -4.99
N GLY A 48 -8.05 -7.48 -6.25
CA GLY A 48 -9.04 -6.53 -6.74
C GLY A 48 -10.36 -6.58 -5.96
N ALA A 49 -10.76 -7.75 -5.45
CA ALA A 49 -11.95 -7.89 -4.59
C ALA A 49 -11.82 -7.13 -3.24
N ARG A 50 -10.58 -6.81 -2.84
CA ARG A 50 -10.26 -6.05 -1.62
C ARG A 50 -10.01 -4.56 -1.88
N PHE A 51 -10.02 -4.13 -3.14
CA PHE A 51 -9.85 -2.72 -3.52
C PHE A 51 -10.93 -1.84 -2.87
N ASN A 52 -10.52 -0.70 -2.34
CA ASN A 52 -11.37 0.23 -1.61
C ASN A 52 -11.12 1.68 -2.04
N GLY A 53 -10.77 1.86 -3.31
CA GLY A 53 -10.46 3.14 -3.91
C GLY A 53 -8.98 3.50 -3.81
N VAL A 54 -8.72 4.75 -4.16
CA VAL A 54 -7.39 5.36 -4.15
C VAL A 54 -7.34 6.47 -3.11
N VAL A 55 -6.14 6.98 -2.83
CA VAL A 55 -6.00 8.24 -2.10
C VAL A 55 -6.54 9.38 -2.99
N GLU A 56 -7.53 10.12 -2.49
CA GLU A 56 -8.21 11.18 -3.27
C GLU A 56 -7.45 12.51 -3.24
N THR A 57 -6.79 12.81 -2.12
CA THR A 57 -6.09 14.08 -1.93
C THR A 57 -4.69 14.02 -2.50
N TYR A 58 -4.32 15.02 -3.30
CA TYR A 58 -2.95 15.26 -3.69
C TYR A 58 -2.29 16.20 -2.69
N GLY A 59 -1.20 15.73 -2.09
CA GLY A 59 -0.45 16.44 -1.07
C GLY A 59 0.96 16.75 -1.54
N PRO A 60 1.70 17.59 -0.81
CA PRO A 60 3.11 17.88 -1.10
C PRO A 60 4.01 16.66 -0.83
N SER A 61 3.52 15.62 -0.15
CA SER A 61 4.25 14.37 0.05
C SER A 61 3.31 13.15 0.18
N ARG A 62 3.82 11.95 -0.14
CA ARG A 62 3.09 10.68 0.01
C ARG A 62 2.56 10.43 1.43
N LEU A 63 3.36 10.78 2.43
CA LEU A 63 2.98 10.77 3.84
C LEU A 63 1.69 11.58 4.09
N GLU A 64 1.63 12.83 3.63
CA GLU A 64 0.48 13.70 3.85
C GLU A 64 -0.76 13.23 3.10
N GLU A 65 -0.58 12.68 1.89
CA GLU A 65 -1.64 12.03 1.13
C GLU A 65 -2.26 10.86 1.91
N ILE A 66 -1.42 9.96 2.43
CA ILE A 66 -1.87 8.80 3.21
C ILE A 66 -2.57 9.24 4.51
N LEU A 67 -1.99 10.18 5.25
CA LEU A 67 -2.58 10.67 6.50
C LEU A 67 -3.94 11.35 6.26
N SER A 68 -4.02 12.19 5.23
CA SER A 68 -5.27 12.86 4.85
C SER A 68 -6.35 11.85 4.45
N GLU A 69 -5.97 10.79 3.72
CA GLU A 69 -6.89 9.73 3.33
C GLU A 69 -7.37 8.91 4.54
N ALA A 70 -6.46 8.56 5.45
CA ALA A 70 -6.79 7.86 6.68
C ALA A 70 -7.76 8.68 7.56
N GLU A 71 -7.50 9.98 7.70
CA GLU A 71 -8.38 10.91 8.43
C GLU A 71 -9.76 11.01 7.78
N ARG A 72 -9.82 11.22 6.45
CA ARG A 72 -11.07 11.30 5.68
C ARG A 72 -11.94 10.05 5.87
N ARG A 73 -11.31 8.88 5.87
CA ARG A 73 -11.97 7.58 6.08
C ARG A 73 -12.27 7.28 7.55
N LYS A 74 -11.79 8.12 8.48
CA LYS A 74 -11.80 7.86 9.93
C LYS A 74 -11.18 6.50 10.27
N ALA A 75 -10.15 6.11 9.51
CA ALA A 75 -9.46 4.85 9.68
C ALA A 75 -8.57 4.90 10.91
N THR A 76 -8.89 4.08 11.92
CA THR A 76 -8.09 3.97 13.15
C THR A 76 -7.02 2.89 13.04
N ASN A 77 -7.29 1.82 12.27
CA ASN A 77 -6.41 0.67 12.10
C ASN A 77 -6.03 0.56 10.62
N TRP A 78 -4.82 1.00 10.28
CA TRP A 78 -4.31 0.97 8.91
C TRP A 78 -2.78 0.88 8.90
N LEU A 79 -2.24 0.40 7.79
CA LEU A 79 -0.81 0.34 7.50
C LEU A 79 -0.55 0.93 6.11
N ALA A 80 0.64 1.48 5.92
CA ALA A 80 1.13 1.94 4.62
C ALA A 80 2.50 1.30 4.32
N VAL A 81 2.63 0.70 3.14
CA VAL A 81 3.90 0.17 2.62
C VAL A 81 4.27 0.96 1.38
N ASP A 82 5.41 1.64 1.39
CA ASP A 82 5.77 2.59 0.33
C ASP A 82 7.29 2.81 0.27
N ASP A 83 7.81 3.12 -0.92
CA ASP A 83 9.21 3.44 -1.15
C ASP A 83 9.49 4.95 -1.15
N HIS A 84 8.45 5.78 -1.02
CA HIS A 84 8.60 7.22 -1.01
C HIS A 84 9.41 7.72 0.21
N PRO A 85 10.36 8.67 0.05
CA PRO A 85 11.20 9.15 1.15
C PRO A 85 10.44 9.70 2.36
N SER A 86 9.26 10.31 2.15
CA SER A 86 8.45 10.79 3.28
C SER A 86 7.83 9.68 4.11
N VAL A 87 7.56 8.51 3.51
CA VAL A 87 7.13 7.32 4.25
C VAL A 87 8.31 6.70 5.01
N ALA A 88 9.50 6.70 4.40
CA ALA A 88 10.72 6.26 5.09
C ALA A 88 11.03 7.10 6.34
N SER A 89 10.92 8.43 6.26
CA SER A 89 11.10 9.32 7.40
C SER A 89 10.05 9.08 8.50
N ALA A 90 8.79 8.83 8.12
CA ALA A 90 7.70 8.56 9.08
C ALA A 90 7.88 7.22 9.81
N ALA A 91 8.33 6.18 9.09
CA ALA A 91 8.54 4.84 9.64
C ALA A 91 9.54 4.78 10.81
N ILE A 92 10.37 5.82 11.00
CA ILE A 92 11.29 5.93 12.15
C ILE A 92 10.52 6.01 13.47
N ASN A 93 9.35 6.66 13.48
CA ASN A 93 8.61 6.97 14.71
C ASN A 93 7.17 6.44 14.74
N ASP A 94 6.65 5.96 13.61
CA ASP A 94 5.27 5.48 13.50
C ASP A 94 5.22 4.13 12.80
N ALA A 95 4.88 3.09 13.57
CA ALA A 95 4.85 1.70 13.13
C ALA A 95 3.76 1.39 12.09
N ARG A 96 2.83 2.33 11.82
CA ARG A 96 1.87 2.19 10.72
C ARG A 96 2.54 2.31 9.36
N PHE A 97 3.71 2.96 9.29
CA PHE A 97 4.47 3.12 8.06
C PHE A 97 5.58 2.09 7.95
N ILE A 98 5.64 1.43 6.79
CA ILE A 98 6.62 0.42 6.46
C ILE A 98 7.34 0.87 5.19
N ALA A 99 8.55 1.37 5.37
CA ALA A 99 9.41 1.75 4.26
C ALA A 99 9.89 0.51 3.50
N CYS A 100 9.93 0.59 2.18
CA CYS A 100 10.59 -0.41 1.33
C CYS A 100 11.51 0.28 0.32
N ALA A 101 12.40 -0.47 -0.33
CA ALA A 101 13.20 0.06 -1.43
C ALA A 101 12.44 -0.09 -2.75
N SER A 102 12.65 0.83 -3.69
CA SER A 102 11.93 0.89 -4.97
C SER A 102 12.16 -0.33 -5.86
N ASP A 103 13.34 -0.95 -5.77
CA ASP A 103 13.77 -2.08 -6.58
C ASP A 103 13.29 -3.44 -6.02
N THR A 104 13.25 -3.58 -4.70
CA THR A 104 12.94 -4.84 -4.01
C THR A 104 11.53 -4.86 -3.43
N GLY A 105 10.99 -3.72 -2.98
CA GLY A 105 9.63 -3.61 -2.47
C GLY A 105 9.25 -4.70 -1.46
N LEU A 106 8.13 -5.38 -1.70
CA LEU A 106 7.65 -6.50 -0.88
C LEU A 106 8.44 -7.81 -1.08
N SER A 107 9.35 -7.89 -2.06
CA SER A 107 10.22 -9.06 -2.20
C SER A 107 11.29 -9.12 -1.10
N ALA A 108 11.60 -8.00 -0.46
CA ALA A 108 12.51 -7.96 0.68
C ALA A 108 11.90 -8.67 1.90
N VAL A 109 12.62 -9.68 2.42
CA VAL A 109 12.17 -10.49 3.57
C VAL A 109 11.91 -9.62 4.81
N SER A 110 12.74 -8.58 5.03
CA SER A 110 12.57 -7.62 6.12
C SER A 110 11.24 -6.86 6.03
N VAL A 111 10.85 -6.42 4.83
CA VAL A 111 9.58 -5.71 4.58
C VAL A 111 8.40 -6.66 4.82
N GLN A 112 8.49 -7.90 4.34
CA GLN A 112 7.45 -8.90 4.61
C GLN A 112 7.29 -9.17 6.11
N GLN A 113 8.41 -9.28 6.85
CA GLN A 113 8.35 -9.52 8.29
C GLN A 113 7.75 -8.33 9.04
N ALA A 114 8.14 -7.10 8.67
CA ALA A 114 7.55 -5.88 9.23
C ALA A 114 6.03 -5.83 8.98
N LEU A 115 5.60 -6.13 7.75
CA LEU A 115 4.17 -6.15 7.41
C LEU A 115 3.42 -7.26 8.17
N ARG A 116 3.96 -8.47 8.28
CA ARG A 116 3.35 -9.54 9.08
C ARG A 116 3.20 -9.14 10.55
N ASN A 117 4.24 -8.57 11.13
CA ASN A 117 4.22 -8.13 12.53
C ASN A 117 3.16 -7.06 12.76
N ALA A 118 3.09 -6.07 11.86
CA ALA A 118 2.13 -4.98 11.97
C ALA A 118 0.68 -5.45 11.74
N LEU A 119 0.45 -6.36 10.78
CA LEU A 119 -0.88 -6.94 10.52
C LEU A 119 -1.44 -7.70 11.73
N MET A 120 -0.60 -8.34 12.54
CA MET A 120 -1.03 -9.03 13.77
C MET A 120 -1.45 -8.06 14.90
N LEU A 121 -1.19 -6.76 14.74
CA LEU A 121 -1.51 -5.71 15.72
C LEU A 121 -2.65 -4.79 15.27
N LEU A 122 -3.19 -5.00 14.05
CA LEU A 122 -4.37 -4.29 13.53
C LEU A 122 -5.66 -4.76 14.19
#